data_AF-A0A972I0Z3-F1
#
_entry.id   AF-A0A972I0Z3-F1
#
_cell.length_a   1.000
_cell.length_b   1.000
_cell.length_c   1.000
_cell.angle_alpha   90.00
_cell.angle_beta   90.00
_cell.angle_gamma   90.00
#
_symmetry.space_group_name_H-M   'P 1'
#
loop_
_entity.id
_entity.type
_entity.pdbx_description
1 polymer ?
#
loop_
_entity_poly.entity_id
_entity_poly.type
_entity_poly.pdbx_seq_one_letter_code
_entity_poly.pdbx_strand_id
1 'polypeptide(L)'
;MTYEKIDRLIEITREKNRLLKSMLTFTERQKEEIVKDAYDNLGISLSEKDKIIEEIDKLDRAFLKIFTDIKAKHSIENIDQLDAEQYPNLKELKQAVEEVSSTLLAISLLDKENTKAMKEKLEKAKMEISRLKSGRKAYKGYNYKYSESMLIDEKK
;
A
#
# COMPACT_ATOMS: atom_id res chain seq x y z
N MET A 1 -14.62 -31.20 14.48
CA MET A 1 -15.57 -30.68 15.51
C MET A 1 -15.54 -29.14 15.53
N THR A 2 -16.45 -28.44 16.23
CA THR A 2 -16.47 -26.94 16.25
C THR A 2 -15.16 -26.39 16.83
N TYR A 3 -14.62 -27.04 17.86
CA TYR A 3 -13.34 -26.69 18.47
C TYR A 3 -12.20 -26.65 17.44
N GLU A 4 -12.01 -27.72 16.66
CA GLU A 4 -11.03 -27.78 15.56
C GLU A 4 -11.25 -26.71 14.49
N LYS A 5 -12.50 -26.32 14.23
CA LYS A 5 -12.79 -25.22 13.29
C LYS A 5 -12.30 -23.89 13.84
N ILE A 6 -12.42 -23.65 15.14
CA ILE A 6 -11.89 -22.45 15.81
C ILE A 6 -10.35 -22.47 15.78
N ASP A 7 -9.72 -23.61 16.05
CA ASP A 7 -8.26 -23.75 15.91
C ASP A 7 -7.80 -23.43 14.49
N ARG A 8 -8.56 -23.89 13.48
CA ARG A 8 -8.26 -23.57 12.09
C ARG A 8 -8.43 -22.08 11.78
N LEU A 9 -9.41 -21.40 12.36
CA LEU A 9 -9.54 -19.94 12.24
C LEU A 9 -8.35 -19.22 12.86
N ILE A 10 -7.84 -19.70 14.00
CA ILE A 10 -6.64 -19.16 14.66
C ILE A 10 -5.42 -19.31 13.74
N GLU A 11 -5.20 -20.50 13.18
CA GLU A 11 -4.09 -20.76 12.24
C GLU A 11 -4.15 -19.82 11.03
N ILE A 12 -5.32 -19.68 10.40
CA ILE A 12 -5.52 -18.79 9.27
C ILE A 12 -5.23 -17.33 9.66
N THR A 13 -5.72 -16.90 10.82
CA THR A 13 -5.52 -15.53 11.31
C THR A 13 -4.05 -15.24 11.60
N ARG A 14 -3.33 -16.19 12.19
CA ARG A 14 -1.89 -16.08 12.45
C ARG A 14 -1.08 -16.02 11.17
N GLU A 15 -1.42 -16.85 10.19
CA GLU A 15 -0.75 -16.85 8.90
C GLU A 15 -1.01 -15.54 8.15
N LYS A 16 -2.25 -15.03 8.19
CA LYS A 16 -2.58 -13.70 7.69
C LYS A 16 -1.73 -12.62 8.37
N ASN A 17 -1.58 -12.68 9.69
CA ASN A 17 -0.76 -11.72 10.43
C ASN A 17 0.73 -11.81 10.03
N ARG A 18 1.25 -13.01 9.78
CA ARG A 18 2.61 -13.22 9.29
C ARG A 18 2.83 -12.54 7.95
N LEU A 19 1.91 -12.72 7.00
CA LEU A 19 1.94 -12.07 5.70
C LEU A 19 1.85 -10.55 5.82
N LEU A 20 0.97 -10.04 6.68
CA LEU A 20 0.86 -8.60 6.95
C LEU A 20 2.13 -8.02 7.56
N LYS A 21 2.82 -8.74 8.45
CA LYS A 21 4.13 -8.32 8.96
C LYS A 21 5.18 -8.26 7.85
N SER A 22 5.16 -9.19 6.89
CA SER A 22 6.01 -9.07 5.69
C SER A 22 5.63 -7.83 4.86
N MET A 23 4.35 -7.56 4.65
CA MET A 23 3.87 -6.34 3.96
C MET A 23 4.31 -5.05 4.67
N LEU A 24 4.33 -5.07 6.01
CA LEU A 24 4.82 -3.96 6.83
C LEU A 24 6.30 -3.69 6.54
N THR A 25 7.15 -4.71 6.47
CA THR A 25 8.58 -4.51 6.14
C THR A 25 8.80 -3.88 4.77
N PHE A 26 7.99 -4.24 3.76
CA PHE A 26 8.02 -3.58 2.46
C PHE A 26 7.59 -2.12 2.56
N THR A 27 6.55 -1.84 3.33
CA THR A 27 6.03 -0.48 3.54
C THR A 27 7.03 0.41 4.28
N GLU A 28 7.75 -0.12 5.26
CA GLU A 28 8.86 0.59 5.93
C GLU A 28 10.00 0.87 4.96
N ARG A 29 10.38 -0.11 4.16
CA ARG A 29 11.45 0.02 3.15
C ARG A 29 11.13 1.06 2.07
N GLN A 30 9.87 1.17 1.65
CA GLN A 30 9.43 2.18 0.68
C GLN A 30 9.77 3.61 1.12
N LYS A 31 9.76 3.89 2.43
CA LYS A 31 10.14 5.20 2.96
C LYS A 31 11.56 5.59 2.54
N GLU A 32 12.51 4.67 2.66
CA GLU A 32 13.89 4.91 2.25
C GLU A 32 14.04 5.00 0.73
N GLU A 33 13.32 4.15 0.00
CA GLU A 33 13.37 4.12 -1.45
C GLU A 33 12.84 5.43 -2.06
N ILE A 34 11.79 6.03 -1.48
CA ILE A 34 11.27 7.36 -1.84
C ILE A 34 12.33 8.44 -1.58
N VAL A 35 13.01 8.40 -0.43
CA VAL A 35 14.05 9.38 -0.10
C VAL A 35 15.19 9.32 -1.11
N LYS A 36 15.62 8.10 -1.47
CA LYS A 36 16.73 7.80 -2.38
C LYS A 36 16.35 7.90 -3.88
N ASP A 37 15.11 8.25 -4.21
CA ASP A 37 14.59 8.27 -5.59
C ASP A 37 14.78 6.93 -6.33
N ALA A 38 14.74 5.82 -5.58
CA ALA A 38 14.95 4.46 -6.09
C ALA A 38 13.65 3.87 -6.67
N TYR A 39 13.13 4.47 -7.73
CA TYR A 39 11.81 4.15 -8.31
C TYR A 39 11.66 2.70 -8.77
N ASP A 40 12.73 2.08 -9.29
CA ASP A 40 12.71 0.66 -9.67
C ASP A 40 12.47 -0.24 -8.45
N ASN A 41 13.12 0.08 -7.33
CA ASN A 41 12.95 -0.65 -6.08
C ASN A 41 11.53 -0.46 -5.51
N LEU A 42 10.95 0.73 -5.65
CA LEU A 42 9.56 0.98 -5.29
C LEU A 42 8.61 0.09 -6.12
N GLY A 43 8.86 -0.05 -7.42
CA GLY A 43 8.09 -0.94 -8.30
C GLY A 43 8.14 -2.40 -7.84
N ILE A 44 9.33 -2.89 -7.49
CA ILE A 44 9.52 -4.25 -6.95
C ILE A 44 8.76 -4.41 -5.62
N SER A 45 8.91 -3.45 -4.70
CA SER A 45 8.25 -3.46 -3.40
C SER A 45 6.72 -3.49 -3.52
N LEU A 46 6.16 -2.72 -4.46
CA LEU A 46 4.72 -2.74 -4.76
C LEU A 46 4.27 -4.11 -5.30
N SER A 47 5.02 -4.70 -6.24
CA SER A 47 4.69 -6.02 -6.77
C SER A 47 4.72 -7.12 -5.70
N GLU A 48 5.65 -7.07 -4.76
CA GLU A 48 5.68 -8.01 -3.63
C GLU A 48 4.49 -7.80 -2.67
N LYS A 49 4.04 -6.56 -2.45
CA LYS A 49 2.81 -6.26 -1.71
C LYS A 49 1.58 -6.85 -2.41
N ASP A 50 1.49 -6.74 -3.74
CA ASP A 50 0.37 -7.31 -4.51
C ASP A 50 0.29 -8.84 -4.36
N LYS A 51 1.42 -9.55 -4.44
CA LYS A 51 1.47 -11.00 -4.19
C LYS A 51 0.99 -11.37 -2.79
N ILE A 52 1.38 -10.59 -1.78
CA ILE A 52 0.93 -10.80 -0.40
C ILE A 52 -0.59 -10.62 -0.30
N ILE A 53 -1.16 -9.61 -0.95
CA ILE A 53 -2.61 -9.36 -0.97
C ILE A 53 -3.35 -10.55 -1.58
N GLU A 54 -2.85 -11.12 -2.68
CA GLU A 54 -3.45 -12.31 -3.30
C GLU A 54 -3.48 -13.52 -2.37
N GLU A 55 -2.42 -13.72 -1.56
CA GLU A 55 -2.39 -14.79 -0.56
C GLU A 55 -3.33 -14.51 0.62
N ILE A 56 -3.40 -13.26 1.09
CA ILE A 56 -4.34 -12.84 2.14
C ILE A 56 -5.79 -13.08 1.68
N ASP A 57 -6.11 -12.78 0.43
CA ASP A 57 -7.45 -13.00 -0.13
C ASP A 57 -7.86 -14.49 -0.10
N LYS A 58 -6.90 -15.41 -0.32
CA LYS A 58 -7.14 -16.85 -0.21
C LYS A 58 -7.42 -17.23 1.24
N LEU A 59 -6.65 -16.69 2.19
CA LEU A 59 -6.86 -16.91 3.62
C LEU A 59 -8.21 -16.36 4.08
N ASP A 60 -8.60 -15.18 3.62
CA ASP A 60 -9.87 -14.55 4.00
C ASP A 60 -11.08 -15.34 3.48
N ARG A 61 -11.00 -15.85 2.24
CA ARG A 61 -12.02 -16.78 1.73
C ARG A 61 -12.12 -18.06 2.56
N ALA A 62 -10.98 -18.64 2.95
CA ALA A 62 -10.95 -19.83 3.80
C ALA A 62 -11.52 -19.55 5.20
N PHE A 63 -11.17 -18.41 5.79
CA PHE A 63 -11.69 -17.94 7.06
C PHE A 63 -13.21 -17.80 7.01
N LEU A 64 -13.74 -17.08 6.01
CA LEU A 64 -15.17 -16.83 5.85
C LEU A 64 -15.99 -18.11 5.68
N LYS A 65 -15.45 -19.10 4.95
CA LYS A 65 -16.09 -20.40 4.78
C LYS A 65 -16.24 -21.11 6.14
N ILE A 66 -15.16 -21.23 6.90
CA ILE A 66 -15.16 -21.89 8.20
C ILE A 66 -16.04 -21.11 9.19
N PHE A 67 -15.96 -19.79 9.18
CA PHE A 67 -16.75 -18.94 10.05
C PHE A 67 -18.25 -19.05 9.78
N THR A 68 -18.66 -19.05 8.51
CA THR A 68 -20.05 -19.26 8.10
C THR A 68 -20.57 -20.63 8.53
N ASP A 69 -19.77 -21.68 8.42
CA ASP A 69 -20.15 -23.01 8.91
C ASP A 69 -20.40 -23.03 10.42
N ILE A 70 -19.55 -22.36 11.20
CA ILE A 70 -19.69 -22.26 12.66
C ILE A 70 -20.99 -21.50 12.99
N LYS A 71 -21.25 -20.39 12.30
CA LYS A 71 -22.49 -19.61 12.45
C LYS A 71 -23.73 -20.45 12.20
N ALA A 72 -23.77 -21.16 11.08
CA ALA A 72 -24.91 -21.99 10.71
C ALA A 72 -25.15 -23.13 11.71
N LYS A 73 -24.09 -23.72 12.25
CA LYS A 73 -24.19 -24.84 13.20
C LYS A 73 -24.74 -24.42 14.56
N HIS A 74 -24.42 -23.21 15.01
CA HIS A 74 -24.81 -22.70 16.34
C HIS A 74 -25.93 -21.65 16.28
N SER A 75 -26.44 -21.34 15.08
CA SER A 75 -27.44 -20.29 14.85
C SER A 75 -27.03 -18.93 15.44
N ILE A 76 -25.74 -18.59 15.30
CA ILE A 76 -25.15 -17.36 15.82
C ILE A 76 -24.78 -16.39 14.69
N GLU A 77 -24.80 -15.10 14.99
CA GLU A 77 -24.33 -14.04 14.08
C GLU A 77 -22.89 -13.61 14.38
N ASN A 78 -22.44 -13.79 15.63
CA ASN A 78 -21.09 -13.42 16.07
C ASN A 78 -20.45 -14.59 16.84
N ILE A 79 -19.15 -14.83 16.62
CA ILE A 79 -18.34 -15.81 17.35
C ILE A 79 -18.38 -15.58 18.87
N ASP A 80 -18.60 -14.32 19.29
CA ASP A 80 -18.71 -13.92 20.71
C ASP A 80 -19.95 -14.51 21.40
N GLN A 81 -20.93 -15.00 20.64
CA GLN A 81 -22.13 -15.65 21.18
C GLN A 81 -21.88 -17.10 21.54
N LEU A 82 -20.72 -17.68 21.17
CA LEU A 82 -20.34 -19.01 21.60
C LEU A 82 -19.94 -19.01 23.08
N ASP A 83 -20.30 -20.07 23.78
CA ASP A 83 -19.91 -20.26 25.17
C ASP A 83 -18.38 -20.42 25.28
N ALA A 84 -17.75 -19.47 25.98
CA ALA A 84 -16.31 -19.45 26.21
C ALA A 84 -15.84 -20.54 27.19
N GLU A 85 -16.73 -21.07 28.03
CA GLU A 85 -16.42 -22.24 28.87
C GLU A 85 -16.33 -23.51 28.02
N GLN A 86 -17.18 -23.62 27.00
CA GLN A 86 -17.16 -24.73 26.04
C GLN A 86 -16.03 -24.61 25.01
N TYR A 87 -15.67 -23.39 24.62
CA TYR A 87 -14.65 -23.10 23.59
C TYR A 87 -13.60 -22.09 24.09
N PRO A 88 -12.68 -22.50 24.99
CA PRO A 88 -11.66 -21.60 25.54
C PRO A 88 -10.70 -21.03 24.49
N ASN A 89 -10.52 -21.71 23.36
CA ASN A 89 -9.71 -21.24 22.22
C ASN A 89 -10.28 -19.98 21.54
N LEU A 90 -11.52 -19.58 21.84
CA LEU A 90 -12.06 -18.28 21.39
C LEU A 90 -11.23 -17.09 21.88
N LYS A 91 -10.62 -17.19 23.07
CA LYS A 91 -9.76 -16.12 23.60
C LYS A 91 -8.52 -15.91 22.72
N GLU A 92 -7.94 -17.01 22.25
CA GLU A 92 -6.78 -16.99 21.38
C GLU A 92 -7.12 -16.45 19.99
N LEU A 93 -8.31 -16.81 19.46
CA LEU A 93 -8.81 -16.23 18.22
C LEU A 93 -8.97 -14.71 18.32
N LYS A 94 -9.56 -14.20 19.41
CA LYS A 94 -9.71 -12.75 19.64
C LYS A 94 -8.36 -12.04 19.66
N GLN A 95 -7.40 -12.58 20.40
CA GLN A 95 -6.06 -12.02 20.46
C GLN A 95 -5.40 -11.99 19.07
N ALA A 96 -5.50 -13.07 18.30
CA ALA A 96 -4.94 -13.12 16.95
C ALA A 96 -5.57 -12.06 16.03
N VAL A 97 -6.89 -11.81 16.14
CA VAL A 97 -7.60 -10.77 15.37
C VAL A 97 -7.17 -9.36 15.81
N GLU A 98 -6.95 -9.13 17.09
CA GLU A 98 -6.43 -7.85 17.61
C GLU A 98 -5.02 -7.56 17.09
N GLU A 99 -4.15 -8.57 17.05
CA GLU A 99 -2.80 -8.44 16.48
C GLU A 99 -2.82 -8.11 14.98
N VAL A 100 -3.71 -8.75 14.22
CA VAL A 100 -3.94 -8.42 12.79
C VAL A 100 -4.40 -6.97 12.64
N SER A 101 -5.36 -6.55 13.47
CA SER A 101 -5.90 -5.18 13.43
C SER A 101 -4.82 -4.14 13.72
N SER A 102 -3.97 -4.42 14.71
CA SER A 102 -2.83 -3.56 15.07
C SER A 102 -1.82 -3.44 13.92
N THR A 103 -1.50 -4.57 13.26
CA THR A 103 -0.57 -4.59 12.12
C THR A 103 -1.15 -3.81 10.92
N LEU A 104 -2.45 -3.96 10.63
CA LEU A 104 -3.12 -3.19 9.57
C LEU A 104 -3.10 -1.68 9.83
N LEU A 105 -3.31 -1.27 11.09
CA LEU A 105 -3.21 0.15 11.47
C LEU A 105 -1.81 0.70 11.24
N ALA A 106 -0.77 -0.05 11.59
CA ALA A 106 0.62 0.34 11.36
C ALA A 106 0.93 0.50 9.86
N ILE A 107 0.52 -0.47 9.03
CA ILE A 107 0.65 -0.39 7.57
C ILE A 107 -0.08 0.84 7.03
N SER A 108 -1.33 1.06 7.45
CA SER A 108 -2.16 2.18 6.98
C SER A 108 -1.53 3.54 7.29
N LEU A 109 -0.92 3.69 8.48
CA LEU A 109 -0.25 4.91 8.87
C LEU A 109 0.98 5.17 7.98
N LEU A 110 1.83 4.16 7.80
CA LEU A 110 3.03 4.29 6.97
C LEU A 110 2.71 4.49 5.49
N ASP A 111 1.71 3.80 4.95
CA ASP A 111 1.28 3.99 3.55
C ASP A 111 0.78 5.42 3.30
N LYS A 112 0.09 6.03 4.28
CA LYS A 112 -0.30 7.46 4.21
C LYS A 112 0.93 8.37 4.18
N GLU A 113 1.92 8.12 5.03
CA GLU A 113 3.18 8.88 5.05
C GLU A 113 3.94 8.75 3.72
N ASN A 114 4.11 7.52 3.24
CA ASN A 114 4.79 7.23 1.97
C ASN A 114 4.07 7.88 0.78
N THR A 115 2.74 7.79 0.74
CA THR A 115 1.92 8.44 -0.30
C THR A 115 2.12 9.95 -0.29
N LYS A 116 2.16 10.57 0.90
CA LYS A 116 2.41 12.01 1.02
C LYS A 116 3.81 12.38 0.52
N ALA A 117 4.84 11.65 0.96
CA ALA A 117 6.22 11.89 0.54
C ALA A 117 6.39 11.75 -0.98
N MET A 118 5.77 10.74 -1.59
CA MET A 118 5.82 10.54 -3.03
C MET A 118 5.09 11.66 -3.80
N LYS A 119 3.96 12.15 -3.29
CA LYS A 119 3.26 13.31 -3.88
C LYS A 119 4.15 14.56 -3.85
N GLU A 120 4.82 14.83 -2.74
CA GLU A 120 5.73 15.97 -2.62
C GLU A 120 6.91 15.90 -3.61
N LYS A 121 7.50 14.70 -3.79
CA LYS A 121 8.54 14.45 -4.80
C LYS A 121 8.03 14.69 -6.22
N LEU A 122 6.83 14.20 -6.53
CA LEU A 122 6.22 14.39 -7.85
C LEU A 122 5.96 15.87 -8.17
N GLU A 123 5.46 16.65 -7.21
CA GLU A 123 5.22 18.08 -7.41
C GLU A 123 6.52 18.86 -7.61
N LYS A 124 7.60 18.51 -6.88
CA LYS A 124 8.93 19.09 -7.11
C LYS A 124 9.43 18.82 -8.54
N ALA A 125 9.35 17.57 -9.00
CA ALA A 125 9.74 17.20 -10.35
C ALA A 125 8.93 17.95 -11.43
N LYS A 126 7.61 18.11 -11.23
CA LYS A 126 6.76 18.90 -12.14
C LYS A 126 7.22 20.36 -12.23
N MET A 127 7.54 20.99 -11.10
CA MET A 127 8.04 22.37 -11.07
C MET A 127 9.37 22.51 -11.80
N GLU A 128 10.29 21.56 -11.62
CA GLU A 128 11.58 21.55 -12.32
C GLU A 128 11.40 21.41 -13.84
N ILE A 129 10.54 20.49 -14.30
CA ILE A 129 10.19 20.35 -15.71
C ILE A 129 9.61 21.65 -16.28
N SER A 130 8.74 22.34 -15.53
CA SER A 130 8.17 23.62 -15.94
C SER A 130 9.25 24.70 -16.09
N ARG A 131 10.17 24.79 -15.12
CA ARG A 131 11.33 25.70 -15.17
C ARG A 131 12.22 25.42 -16.38
N LEU A 132 12.52 24.15 -16.67
CA LEU A 132 13.30 23.74 -17.84
C LEU A 132 12.63 24.16 -19.15
N LYS A 133 11.30 24.01 -19.27
CA LYS A 133 10.55 24.45 -20.47
C LYS A 133 10.65 25.96 -20.66
N SER A 134 10.48 26.73 -19.59
CA SER A 134 10.62 28.20 -19.60
C SER A 134 12.05 28.62 -19.95
N GLY A 135 13.06 27.98 -19.37
CA GLY A 135 14.47 28.21 -19.70
C GLY A 135 14.80 27.92 -21.15
N ARG A 136 14.27 26.81 -21.72
CA ARG A 136 14.42 26.48 -23.15
C ARG A 136 13.78 27.53 -24.05
N LYS A 137 12.62 28.08 -23.67
CA LYS A 137 11.95 29.17 -24.41
C LYS A 137 12.79 30.45 -24.38
N ALA A 138 13.32 30.83 -23.21
CA ALA A 138 14.20 31.98 -23.07
C ALA A 138 15.49 31.82 -23.90
N TYR A 139 16.16 30.67 -23.79
CA TYR A 139 17.37 30.36 -24.56
C TYR A 139 17.15 30.48 -26.07
N LYS A 140 16.03 29.95 -26.60
CA LYS A 140 15.66 30.12 -28.02
C LYS A 140 15.48 31.59 -28.41
N GLY A 141 14.92 32.42 -27.52
CA GLY A 141 14.75 33.85 -27.76
C GLY A 141 16.09 34.59 -27.85
N TYR A 142 17.07 34.22 -27.01
CA TYR A 142 18.41 34.81 -27.07
C TYR A 142 19.26 34.26 -28.23
N ASN A 143 19.06 33.01 -28.65
CA ASN A 143 19.70 32.40 -29.82
C ASN A 143 18.93 32.62 -31.12
N TYR A 144 18.03 33.60 -31.17
CA TYR A 144 17.37 34.00 -32.40
C TYR A 144 18.41 34.58 -33.36
N LYS A 145 18.85 33.79 -34.34
CA LYS A 145 19.63 34.32 -35.45
C LYS A 145 18.70 35.18 -36.29
N TYR A 146 19.00 36.48 -36.36
CA TYR A 146 18.37 37.40 -37.31
C TYR A 146 18.50 36.77 -38.71
N SER A 147 17.40 36.32 -39.30
CA SER A 147 17.39 36.10 -40.76
C SER A 147 17.47 37.49 -41.37
N GLU A 148 18.50 37.76 -42.17
CA GLU A 148 18.64 38.99 -42.95
C GLU A 148 17.36 39.23 -43.77
N SER A 149 16.43 40.00 -43.21
CA SER A 149 15.36 40.63 -43.96
C SER A 149 15.94 41.93 -44.49
N MET A 150 16.28 41.92 -45.78
CA MET A 150 16.44 43.13 -46.58
C MET A 150 15.36 44.15 -46.21
N LEU A 151 15.79 45.40 -45.98
CA LEU A 151 15.12 46.69 -46.23
C LEU A 151 15.61 47.71 -45.19
N ILE A 152 16.85 48.17 -45.36
CA ILE A 152 17.23 49.52 -44.95
C ILE A 152 17.21 50.35 -46.24
N ASP A 153 16.13 51.10 -46.45
CA ASP A 153 16.07 52.14 -47.47
C ASP A 153 16.57 53.44 -46.82
N GLU A 154 17.85 53.77 -47.02
CA GLU A 154 18.40 55.07 -46.66
C GLU A 154 17.86 56.13 -47.63
N LYS A 155 16.90 56.93 -47.17
CA LYS A 155 16.52 58.15 -47.88
C LYS A 155 17.52 59.27 -47.59
N LYS A 156 18.26 59.63 -48.64
CA LYS A 156 19.02 60.88 -48.81
C LYS A 156 18.16 62.12 -48.61
#